data_AF-B3PIG9-F1
#
_entry.id   AF-B3PIG9-F1
#
_cell.length_a   1.000
_cell.length_b   1.000
_cell.length_c   1.000
_cell.angle_alpha   90.00
_cell.angle_beta   90.00
_cell.angle_gamma   90.00
#
_symmetry.space_group_name_H-M   'P 1'
#
loop_
_entity.id
_entity.type
_entity.pdbx_description
1 polymer ?
#
loop_
_entity_poly.entity_id
_entity_poly.type
_entity_poly.pdbx_seq_one_letter_code
_entity_poly.pdbx_strand_id
1 'polypeptide(L)'
;MLIPGLPDSVGLAVLEHQERCDGTGYPAAKLDSELSLLGQLLALADSVVAIYFNRLLPYGRGWRDAIPIIERSAQEYLFRAVDLLSALVRRSDLPVASVVSGSAVTDFLQQFHSQHERLQCWFDALKGCLLEIGFTHRDRRLHSLQNVVLHLATAYKGVVAQQPALDRQLVNLMEQPATEIPQDLQDHCLLQLEVVFHLRRLSLMLQQYLAAGGSADELIQSKLEACFGQISGYLEQSVDR
;
A
#
# COMPACT_ATOMS: atom_id res chain seq x y z
N MET A 1 15.83 -6.49 24.09
CA MET A 1 15.58 -6.29 25.53
C MET A 1 14.60 -7.37 25.96
N LEU A 2 14.96 -8.22 26.92
CA LEU A 2 14.07 -9.27 27.45
C LEU A 2 13.28 -8.70 28.63
N ILE A 3 11.95 -8.70 28.54
CA ILE A 3 11.06 -8.25 29.61
C ILE A 3 10.84 -9.45 30.55
N PRO A 4 11.20 -9.37 31.85
CA PRO A 4 11.05 -10.48 32.77
C PRO A 4 9.61 -11.00 32.82
N GLY A 5 9.44 -12.32 32.68
CA GLY A 5 8.13 -12.98 32.69
C GLY A 5 7.38 -12.98 31.35
N LEU A 6 7.89 -12.28 30.31
CA LEU A 6 7.33 -12.36 28.97
C LEU A 6 7.95 -13.55 28.22
N PRO A 7 7.14 -14.43 27.59
CA PRO A 7 7.69 -15.50 26.75
C PRO A 7 8.50 -14.94 25.58
N ASP A 8 9.64 -15.57 25.28
CA ASP A 8 10.54 -15.14 24.19
C ASP A 8 9.83 -15.07 22.83
N SER A 9 8.89 -15.98 22.59
CA SER A 9 8.08 -16.02 21.37
C SER A 9 7.22 -14.77 21.18
N VAL A 10 6.75 -14.14 22.28
CA VAL A 10 6.00 -12.89 22.23
C VAL A 10 6.94 -11.73 21.92
N GLY A 11 8.10 -11.68 22.58
CA GLY A 11 9.13 -10.68 22.30
C GLY A 11 9.58 -10.73 20.84
N LEU A 12 9.78 -11.92 20.29
CA LEU A 12 10.12 -12.13 18.89
C LEU A 12 9.01 -11.64 17.94
N ALA A 13 7.76 -12.00 18.20
CA ALA A 13 6.63 -11.55 17.38
C ALA A 13 6.54 -10.01 17.34
N VAL A 14 6.77 -9.35 18.47
CA VAL A 14 6.81 -7.87 18.54
C VAL A 14 7.99 -7.30 17.74
N LEU A 15 9.14 -7.97 17.67
CA LEU A 15 10.23 -7.51 16.81
C LEU A 15 9.94 -7.72 15.32
N GLU A 16 9.09 -8.69 14.99
CA GLU A 16 8.81 -9.11 13.61
C GLU A 16 7.53 -8.51 13.01
N HIS A 17 6.66 -7.85 13.79
CA HIS A 17 5.34 -7.40 13.28
C HIS A 17 5.40 -6.36 12.13
N GLN A 18 6.53 -5.68 11.95
CA GLN A 18 6.77 -4.76 10.82
C GLN A 18 7.48 -5.43 9.63
N GLU A 19 7.90 -6.69 9.78
CA GLU A 19 8.40 -7.51 8.68
C GLU A 19 7.23 -7.97 7.79
N ARG A 20 7.53 -8.38 6.56
CA ARG A 20 6.57 -8.90 5.57
C ARG A 20 7.10 -10.17 4.95
N CYS A 21 6.21 -11.10 4.58
CA CYS A 21 6.59 -12.44 4.10
C CYS A 21 7.41 -12.42 2.80
N ASP A 22 7.29 -11.35 2.01
CA ASP A 22 8.02 -11.11 0.77
C ASP A 22 9.36 -10.37 0.96
N GLY A 23 9.75 -10.06 2.21
CA GLY A 23 10.98 -9.33 2.50
C GLY A 23 10.90 -7.81 2.28
N THR A 24 9.71 -7.26 2.03
CA THR A 24 9.50 -5.80 1.92
C THR A 24 9.39 -5.10 3.27
N GLY A 25 9.27 -5.86 4.36
CA GLY A 25 9.16 -5.32 5.71
C GLY A 25 10.50 -4.87 6.30
N TYR A 26 10.44 -4.38 7.54
CA TYR A 26 11.58 -3.80 8.24
C TYR A 26 11.57 -4.25 9.72
N PRO A 27 12.71 -4.21 10.43
CA PRO A 27 14.01 -3.61 10.08
C PRO A 27 15.00 -4.51 9.33
N ALA A 28 14.81 -5.82 9.31
CA ALA A 28 15.79 -6.78 8.79
C ALA A 28 15.45 -7.31 7.39
N ALA A 29 14.27 -6.99 6.84
CA ALA A 29 13.81 -7.44 5.53
C ALA A 29 13.83 -8.98 5.44
N LYS A 30 13.21 -9.61 6.44
CA LYS A 30 13.11 -11.07 6.58
C LYS A 30 12.10 -11.65 5.59
N LEU A 31 12.39 -12.83 5.06
CA LEU A 31 11.44 -13.62 4.27
C LEU A 31 10.54 -14.48 5.17
N ASP A 32 9.45 -15.00 4.60
CA ASP A 32 8.49 -15.90 5.25
C ASP A 32 9.14 -17.02 6.10
N SER A 33 10.16 -17.67 5.55
CA SER A 33 10.92 -18.76 6.18
C SER A 33 11.80 -18.31 7.36
N GLU A 34 12.09 -17.01 7.47
CA GLU A 34 12.86 -16.39 8.54
C GLU A 34 11.97 -15.80 9.66
N LEU A 35 10.64 -15.76 9.45
CA LEU A 35 9.67 -15.16 10.37
C LEU A 35 8.97 -16.21 11.22
N SER A 36 8.79 -15.91 12.50
CA SER A 36 7.97 -16.76 13.37
C SER A 36 6.50 -16.69 12.95
N LEU A 37 5.75 -17.78 13.17
CA LEU A 37 4.31 -17.82 12.90
C LEU A 37 3.57 -16.71 13.66
N LEU A 38 3.95 -16.43 14.92
CA LEU A 38 3.33 -15.36 15.70
C LEU A 38 3.65 -13.97 15.13
N GLY A 39 4.88 -13.75 14.65
CA GLY A 39 5.25 -12.51 13.97
C GLY A 39 4.43 -12.28 12.70
N GLN A 40 4.25 -13.32 11.88
CA GLN A 40 3.44 -13.23 10.66
C GLN A 40 1.95 -12.95 10.95
N LEU A 41 1.38 -13.62 11.97
CA LEU A 41 -0.01 -13.40 12.38
C LEU A 41 -0.20 -11.99 12.97
N LEU A 42 0.74 -11.54 13.80
CA LEU A 42 0.70 -10.21 14.40
C LEU A 42 0.83 -9.11 13.34
N ALA A 43 1.72 -9.29 12.34
CA ALA A 43 1.87 -8.36 11.22
C ALA A 43 0.55 -8.20 10.44
N LEU A 44 -0.16 -9.31 10.14
CA LEU A 44 -1.45 -9.24 9.48
C LEU A 44 -2.51 -8.54 10.35
N ALA A 45 -2.58 -8.89 11.64
CA ALA A 45 -3.54 -8.30 12.56
C ALA A 45 -3.33 -6.78 12.71
N ASP A 46 -2.09 -6.34 12.89
CA ASP A 46 -1.71 -4.92 12.97
C ASP A 46 -2.11 -4.17 11.69
N SER A 47 -1.80 -4.74 10.53
CA SER A 47 -2.19 -4.16 9.24
C SER A 47 -3.70 -4.03 9.08
N VAL A 48 -4.50 -5.04 9.43
CA VAL A 48 -5.97 -5.00 9.33
C VAL A 48 -6.55 -3.91 10.22
N VAL A 49 -6.05 -3.80 11.46
CA VAL A 49 -6.45 -2.75 12.41
C VAL A 49 -6.07 -1.36 11.88
N ALA A 50 -4.85 -1.20 11.37
CA ALA A 50 -4.38 0.05 10.80
C ALA A 50 -5.14 0.46 9.53
N ILE A 51 -5.51 -0.50 8.65
CA ILE A 51 -6.42 -0.25 7.52
C ILE A 51 -7.73 0.30 8.04
N TYR A 52 -8.35 -0.38 9.00
CA TYR A 52 -9.66 0.02 9.47
C TYR A 52 -9.65 1.41 10.10
N PHE A 53 -8.83 1.64 11.13
CA PHE A 53 -8.89 2.89 11.89
C PHE A 53 -8.36 4.10 11.11
N ASN A 54 -7.34 3.93 10.28
CA ASN A 54 -6.68 5.06 9.63
C ASN A 54 -7.21 5.33 8.21
N ARG A 55 -7.78 4.32 7.54
CA ARG A 55 -8.16 4.42 6.11
C ARG A 55 -9.63 4.16 5.82
N LEU A 56 -10.36 3.47 6.70
CA LEU A 56 -11.76 3.12 6.46
C LEU A 56 -12.69 3.94 7.35
N LEU A 57 -12.47 3.91 8.66
CA LEU A 57 -13.31 4.58 9.65
C LEU A 57 -13.47 6.10 9.41
N PRO A 58 -12.42 6.87 9.00
CA PRO A 58 -12.57 8.30 8.71
C PRO A 58 -13.54 8.59 7.57
N TYR A 59 -13.75 7.62 6.68
CA TYR A 59 -14.68 7.70 5.56
C TYR A 59 -15.96 6.89 5.82
N GLY A 60 -16.29 6.54 7.06
CA GLY A 60 -17.53 5.81 7.38
C GLY A 60 -17.62 4.38 6.79
N ARG A 61 -16.48 3.81 6.36
CA ARG A 61 -16.39 2.45 5.82
C ARG A 61 -16.37 1.40 6.96
N GLY A 62 -16.85 0.20 6.66
CA GLY A 62 -16.91 -0.91 7.61
C GLY A 62 -15.69 -1.83 7.56
N TRP A 63 -15.56 -2.73 8.54
CA TRP A 63 -14.51 -3.77 8.56
C TRP A 63 -14.51 -4.66 7.31
N ARG A 64 -15.68 -4.84 6.69
CA ARG A 64 -15.84 -5.63 5.46
C ARG A 64 -15.04 -5.03 4.29
N ASP A 65 -14.88 -3.71 4.27
CA ASP A 65 -14.15 -2.99 3.23
C ASP A 65 -12.62 -3.14 3.35
N ALA A 66 -12.12 -3.72 4.45
CA ALA A 66 -10.69 -4.05 4.62
C ALA A 66 -10.27 -5.30 3.83
N ILE A 67 -11.22 -6.20 3.53
CA ILE A 67 -10.92 -7.49 2.91
C ILE A 67 -10.36 -7.34 1.50
N PRO A 68 -10.97 -6.56 0.58
CA PRO A 68 -10.42 -6.37 -0.75
C PRO A 68 -9.00 -5.78 -0.73
N ILE A 69 -8.70 -4.93 0.25
CA ILE A 69 -7.39 -4.30 0.44
C ILE A 69 -6.34 -5.34 0.85
N ILE A 70 -6.66 -6.17 1.86
CA ILE A 70 -5.77 -7.21 2.36
C ILE A 70 -5.54 -8.32 1.32
N GLU A 71 -6.59 -8.75 0.61
CA GLU A 71 -6.47 -9.79 -0.43
C GLU A 71 -5.54 -9.36 -1.57
N ARG A 72 -5.49 -8.06 -1.87
CA ARG A 72 -4.62 -7.49 -2.92
C ARG A 72 -3.16 -7.37 -2.48
N SER A 73 -2.91 -7.28 -1.18
CA SER A 73 -1.58 -7.27 -0.56
C SER A 73 -1.21 -8.63 0.06
N ALA A 74 -1.92 -9.72 -0.30
CA ALA A 74 -1.79 -11.01 0.36
C ALA A 74 -0.35 -11.60 0.33
N GLN A 75 0.46 -11.24 -0.66
CA GLN A 75 1.87 -11.65 -0.75
C GLN A 75 2.75 -11.11 0.39
N GLU A 76 2.36 -10.00 1.01
CA GLU A 76 3.08 -9.40 2.13
C GLU A 76 2.85 -10.16 3.44
N TYR A 77 1.83 -11.02 3.50
CA TYR A 77 1.37 -11.69 4.70
C TYR A 77 1.33 -13.21 4.55
N LEU A 78 1.09 -13.90 5.66
CA LEU A 78 0.84 -15.33 5.64
C LEU A 78 -0.44 -15.63 4.87
N PHE A 79 -0.29 -16.14 3.65
CA PHE A 79 -1.39 -16.41 2.71
C PHE A 79 -2.58 -17.15 3.37
N ARG A 80 -2.30 -18.21 4.13
CA ARG A 80 -3.35 -18.97 4.83
C ARG A 80 -4.14 -18.14 5.85
N ALA A 81 -3.50 -17.19 6.50
CA ALA A 81 -4.16 -16.32 7.47
C ALA A 81 -5.04 -15.28 6.78
N VAL A 82 -4.59 -14.76 5.63
CA VAL A 82 -5.40 -13.90 4.76
C VAL A 82 -6.66 -14.62 4.30
N ASP A 83 -6.52 -15.84 3.75
CA ASP A 83 -7.66 -16.65 3.30
C ASP A 83 -8.69 -16.91 4.43
N LEU A 84 -8.20 -17.26 5.62
CA LEU A 84 -9.06 -17.51 6.78
C LEU A 84 -9.78 -16.23 7.22
N LEU A 85 -9.07 -15.09 7.28
CA LEU A 85 -9.66 -13.80 7.63
C LEU A 85 -10.75 -13.41 6.62
N SER A 86 -10.46 -13.51 5.33
CA SER A 86 -11.43 -13.27 4.25
C SER A 86 -12.66 -14.15 4.39
N ALA A 87 -12.48 -15.45 4.66
CA ALA A 87 -13.59 -16.37 4.86
C ALA A 87 -14.43 -16.01 6.09
N LEU A 88 -13.80 -15.65 7.21
CA LEU A 88 -14.50 -15.24 8.44
C LEU A 88 -15.33 -13.97 8.23
N VAL A 89 -14.74 -12.94 7.63
CA VAL A 89 -15.43 -11.67 7.39
C VAL A 89 -16.55 -11.83 6.35
N ARG A 90 -16.32 -12.57 5.26
CA ARG A 90 -17.36 -12.83 4.25
C ARG A 90 -18.55 -13.61 4.80
N ARG A 91 -18.34 -14.46 5.81
CA ARG A 91 -19.38 -15.22 6.51
C ARG A 91 -20.04 -14.47 7.66
N SER A 92 -19.50 -13.31 8.04
CA SER A 92 -20.10 -12.47 9.08
C SER A 92 -21.27 -11.65 8.53
N ASP A 93 -22.20 -11.30 9.42
CA ASP A 93 -23.31 -10.38 9.12
C ASP A 93 -22.87 -8.90 9.14
N LEU A 94 -21.58 -8.63 8.88
CA LEU A 94 -21.07 -7.25 8.84
C LEU A 94 -21.71 -6.49 7.67
N PRO A 95 -22.25 -5.27 7.92
CA PRO A 95 -22.91 -4.48 6.89
C PRO A 95 -21.91 -4.00 5.83
N VAL A 96 -22.40 -3.85 4.60
CA VAL A 96 -21.70 -3.12 3.53
C VAL A 96 -22.08 -1.65 3.68
N ALA A 97 -21.09 -0.78 3.86
CA ALA A 97 -21.32 0.66 3.98
C ALA A 97 -21.35 1.29 2.58
N SER A 98 -22.46 1.95 2.22
CA SER A 98 -22.46 2.91 1.10
C SER A 98 -22.07 4.27 1.65
N VAL A 99 -20.93 4.79 1.19
CA VAL A 99 -20.27 5.94 1.82
C VAL A 99 -20.51 7.25 1.05
N VAL A 100 -20.79 7.17 -0.25
CA VAL A 100 -20.90 8.35 -1.11
C VAL A 100 -22.28 8.43 -1.73
N SER A 101 -23.01 9.52 -1.45
CA SER A 101 -24.38 9.72 -1.90
C SER A 101 -24.64 11.19 -2.24
N GLY A 102 -25.57 11.44 -3.15
CA GLY A 102 -26.06 12.80 -3.46
C GLY A 102 -24.99 13.73 -4.03
N SER A 103 -24.95 14.99 -3.57
CA SER A 103 -24.05 16.02 -4.13
C SER A 103 -22.56 15.75 -3.88
N ALA A 104 -22.21 14.87 -2.94
CA ALA A 104 -20.82 14.48 -2.66
C ALA A 104 -20.22 13.58 -3.75
N VAL A 105 -21.04 13.03 -4.65
CA VAL A 105 -20.59 12.17 -5.75
C VAL A 105 -19.66 12.93 -6.69
N THR A 106 -20.03 14.13 -7.14
CA THR A 106 -19.23 14.88 -8.12
C THR A 106 -17.85 15.27 -7.58
N ASP A 107 -17.78 15.75 -6.34
CA ASP A 107 -16.51 16.11 -5.69
C ASP A 107 -15.61 14.88 -5.52
N PHE A 108 -16.19 13.75 -5.13
CA PHE A 108 -15.49 12.48 -5.03
C PHE A 108 -14.91 12.02 -6.38
N LEU A 109 -15.68 12.11 -7.46
CA LEU A 109 -15.21 11.73 -8.81
C LEU A 109 -14.05 12.62 -9.28
N GLN A 110 -14.10 13.92 -8.99
CA GLN A 110 -13.01 14.85 -9.34
C GLN A 110 -11.74 14.57 -8.53
N GLN A 111 -11.87 14.32 -7.23
CA GLN A 111 -10.74 13.95 -6.37
C GLN A 111 -10.10 12.63 -6.83
N PHE A 112 -10.93 11.63 -7.14
CA PHE A 112 -10.48 10.34 -7.64
C PHE A 112 -9.72 10.47 -8.97
N HIS A 113 -10.25 11.25 -9.93
CA HIS A 113 -9.56 11.52 -11.19
C HIS A 113 -8.20 12.20 -10.98
N SER A 114 -8.15 13.25 -10.14
CA SER A 114 -6.89 13.95 -9.87
C SER A 114 -5.87 13.05 -9.16
N GLN A 115 -6.32 12.21 -8.23
CA GLN A 115 -5.45 11.24 -7.56
C GLN A 115 -4.90 10.22 -8.55
N HIS A 116 -5.71 9.77 -9.51
CA HIS A 116 -5.27 8.86 -10.55
C HIS A 116 -4.16 9.44 -11.42
N GLU A 117 -4.33 10.66 -11.94
CA GLU A 117 -3.30 11.34 -12.75
C GLU A 117 -1.97 11.47 -12.00
N ARG A 118 -2.05 11.80 -10.70
CA ARG A 118 -0.85 11.90 -9.84
C ARG A 118 -0.16 10.55 -9.66
N LEU A 119 -0.93 9.49 -9.42
CA LEU A 119 -0.38 8.13 -9.31
C LEU A 119 0.35 7.74 -10.59
N GLN A 120 -0.18 8.11 -11.76
CA GLN A 120 0.48 7.84 -13.04
C GLN A 120 1.82 8.56 -13.17
N CYS A 121 1.87 9.87 -12.92
CA CYS A 121 3.14 10.62 -12.94
C CYS A 121 4.17 10.02 -11.97
N TRP A 122 3.72 9.63 -10.79
CA TRP A 122 4.58 9.05 -9.78
C TRP A 122 5.15 7.69 -10.23
N PHE A 123 4.32 6.82 -10.82
CA PHE A 123 4.76 5.53 -11.33
C PHE A 123 5.78 5.66 -12.46
N ASP A 124 5.58 6.63 -13.36
CA ASP A 124 6.50 6.89 -14.45
C ASP A 124 7.87 7.36 -13.93
N ALA A 125 7.88 8.26 -12.94
CA ALA A 125 9.11 8.72 -12.28
C ALA A 125 9.86 7.55 -11.61
N LEU A 126 9.14 6.75 -10.81
CA LEU A 126 9.73 5.61 -10.12
C LEU A 126 10.28 4.54 -11.07
N LYS A 127 9.55 4.24 -12.15
CA LYS A 127 10.00 3.31 -13.17
C LYS A 127 11.30 3.78 -13.82
N GLY A 128 11.40 5.07 -14.15
CA GLY A 128 12.64 5.68 -14.63
C GLY A 128 13.79 5.48 -13.65
N CYS A 129 13.54 5.79 -12.38
CA CYS A 129 14.48 5.62 -11.29
C CYS A 129 15.04 4.20 -11.15
N LEU A 130 14.16 3.19 -11.16
CA LEU A 130 14.60 1.80 -11.08
C LEU A 130 15.50 1.40 -12.24
N LEU A 131 15.15 1.81 -13.46
CA LEU A 131 15.93 1.48 -14.65
C LEU A 131 17.31 2.13 -14.62
N GLU A 132 17.42 3.32 -14.04
CA GLU A 132 18.70 4.02 -13.88
C GLU A 132 19.59 3.41 -12.80
N ILE A 133 19.02 2.96 -11.69
CA ILE A 133 19.77 2.31 -10.58
C ILE A 133 20.24 0.92 -10.99
N GLY A 134 19.42 0.17 -11.73
CA GLY A 134 19.68 -1.21 -12.13
C GLY A 134 19.47 -2.21 -10.99
N PHE A 135 19.44 -3.50 -11.31
CA PHE A 135 19.12 -4.59 -10.36
C PHE A 135 20.37 -5.36 -9.85
N THR A 136 21.55 -4.98 -10.33
CA THR A 136 22.81 -5.66 -10.01
C THR A 136 23.59 -4.88 -8.98
N HIS A 137 23.24 -5.03 -7.71
CA HIS A 137 23.98 -4.51 -6.56
C HIS A 137 23.96 -5.56 -5.43
N ARG A 138 24.82 -5.40 -4.42
CA ARG A 138 24.96 -6.34 -3.29
C ARG A 138 24.27 -5.86 -2.01
N ASP A 139 23.36 -4.90 -2.13
CA ASP A 139 22.70 -4.28 -0.99
C ASP A 139 21.30 -4.90 -0.76
N ARG A 140 21.15 -5.64 0.33
CA ARG A 140 19.88 -6.31 0.69
C ARG A 140 18.76 -5.31 0.99
N ARG A 141 19.07 -4.14 1.57
CA ARG A 141 18.06 -3.11 1.87
C ARG A 141 17.61 -2.41 0.61
N LEU A 142 18.54 -2.09 -0.30
CA LEU A 142 18.21 -1.57 -1.62
C LEU A 142 17.40 -2.58 -2.43
N HIS A 143 17.72 -3.87 -2.32
CA HIS A 143 16.94 -4.92 -2.98
C HIS A 143 15.52 -5.00 -2.43
N SER A 144 15.34 -4.90 -1.11
CA SER A 144 14.01 -4.83 -0.48
C SER A 144 13.21 -3.62 -0.99
N LEU A 145 13.82 -2.44 -1.09
CA LEU A 145 13.20 -1.26 -1.69
C LEU A 145 12.77 -1.51 -3.14
N GLN A 146 13.61 -2.16 -3.95
CA GLN A 146 13.27 -2.51 -5.33
C GLN A 146 12.11 -3.52 -5.41
N ASN A 147 12.03 -4.47 -4.48
CA ASN A 147 10.90 -5.40 -4.42
C ASN A 147 9.60 -4.65 -4.09
N VAL A 148 9.60 -3.72 -3.12
CA VAL A 148 8.44 -2.85 -2.84
C VAL A 148 7.97 -2.16 -4.12
N VAL A 149 8.90 -1.62 -4.91
CA VAL A 149 8.57 -1.00 -6.19
C VAL A 149 7.94 -1.99 -7.18
N LEU A 150 8.52 -3.18 -7.35
CA LEU A 150 8.00 -4.17 -8.29
C LEU A 150 6.58 -4.62 -7.91
N HIS A 151 6.31 -4.77 -6.61
CA HIS A 151 4.98 -5.07 -6.09
C HIS A 151 4.00 -3.94 -6.37
N LEU A 152 4.40 -2.70 -6.10
CA LEU A 152 3.65 -1.50 -6.46
C LEU A 152 3.31 -1.44 -7.95
N ALA A 153 4.29 -1.69 -8.82
CA ALA A 153 4.11 -1.68 -10.27
C ALA A 153 3.14 -2.77 -10.73
N THR A 154 3.16 -3.93 -10.08
CA THR A 154 2.23 -5.04 -10.37
C THR A 154 0.80 -4.70 -9.91
N ALA A 155 0.66 -4.18 -8.69
CA ALA A 155 -0.64 -3.75 -8.15
C ALA A 155 -1.26 -2.63 -8.99
N TYR A 156 -0.45 -1.64 -9.39
CA TYR A 156 -0.87 -0.51 -10.21
C TYR A 156 -1.21 -0.92 -11.65
N LYS A 157 -0.46 -1.84 -12.25
CA LYS A 157 -0.80 -2.37 -13.59
C LYS A 157 -2.21 -2.98 -13.61
N GLY A 158 -2.65 -3.58 -12.51
CA GLY A 158 -4.03 -4.05 -12.35
C GLY A 158 -5.06 -2.93 -12.35
N VAL A 159 -4.75 -1.80 -11.70
CA VAL A 159 -5.57 -0.57 -11.70
C VAL A 159 -5.61 0.05 -13.10
N VAL A 160 -4.46 0.20 -13.76
CA VAL A 160 -4.36 0.78 -15.11
C VAL A 160 -5.03 -0.09 -16.17
N ALA A 161 -5.00 -1.42 -16.04
CA ALA A 161 -5.68 -2.30 -16.99
C ALA A 161 -7.20 -2.08 -17.03
N GLN A 162 -7.78 -1.55 -15.94
CA GLN A 162 -9.21 -1.26 -15.82
C GLN A 162 -9.55 0.19 -16.22
N GLN A 163 -8.54 1.01 -16.54
CA GLN A 163 -8.66 2.45 -16.81
C GLN A 163 -9.62 2.81 -17.96
N PRO A 164 -9.59 2.17 -19.14
CA PRO A 164 -10.45 2.59 -20.25
C PRO A 164 -11.95 2.37 -19.96
N ALA A 165 -12.28 1.43 -19.06
CA ALA A 165 -13.66 1.22 -18.60
C ALA A 165 -14.04 2.24 -17.53
N LEU A 166 -13.11 2.55 -16.62
CA LEU A 166 -13.24 3.56 -15.58
C LEU A 166 -13.47 4.95 -16.16
N ASP A 167 -12.67 5.39 -17.14
CA ASP A 167 -12.80 6.71 -17.77
C ASP A 167 -14.18 6.90 -18.40
N ARG A 168 -14.71 5.87 -19.07
CA ARG A 168 -16.06 5.90 -19.64
C ARG A 168 -17.13 5.99 -18.57
N GLN A 169 -16.97 5.27 -17.46
CA GLN A 169 -17.90 5.33 -16.33
C GLN A 169 -17.86 6.71 -15.65
N LEU A 170 -16.67 7.30 -15.49
CA LEU A 170 -16.51 8.64 -14.93
C LEU A 170 -17.20 9.71 -15.79
N VAL A 171 -16.95 9.69 -17.11
CA VAL A 171 -17.61 10.62 -18.04
C VAL A 171 -19.13 10.49 -17.97
N ASN A 172 -19.66 9.27 -18.01
CA ASN A 172 -21.10 9.02 -17.92
C ASN A 172 -21.69 9.52 -16.58
N LEU A 173 -20.99 9.32 -15.46
CA LEU A 173 -21.44 9.79 -14.14
C LEU A 173 -21.31 11.30 -13.97
N MET A 174 -20.37 11.95 -14.67
CA MET A 174 -20.25 13.41 -14.70
C MET A 174 -21.35 14.06 -15.55
N GLU A 175 -21.77 13.41 -16.64
CA GLU A 175 -22.87 13.87 -17.50
C GLU A 175 -24.25 13.56 -16.93
N GLN A 176 -24.39 12.43 -16.22
CA GLN A 176 -25.61 11.98 -15.57
C GLN A 176 -25.31 11.58 -14.12
N PRO A 177 -25.27 12.53 -13.17
CA PRO A 177 -24.93 12.25 -11.79
C PRO A 177 -25.94 11.27 -11.18
N ALA A 178 -25.44 10.07 -10.88
CA ALA A 178 -26.18 9.08 -10.14
C ALA A 178 -26.32 9.50 -8.67
N THR A 179 -27.39 9.07 -8.00
CA THR A 179 -27.59 9.28 -6.56
C THR A 179 -26.58 8.50 -5.71
N GLU A 180 -25.99 7.44 -6.26
CA GLU A 180 -25.04 6.54 -5.60
C GLU A 180 -23.91 6.14 -6.57
N ILE A 181 -22.74 5.84 -6.00
CA ILE A 181 -21.57 5.39 -6.76
C ILE A 181 -21.60 3.86 -6.91
N PRO A 182 -21.40 3.30 -8.12
CA PRO A 182 -21.29 1.86 -8.32
C PRO A 182 -20.21 1.23 -7.42
N GLN A 183 -20.49 0.04 -6.87
CA GLN A 183 -19.56 -0.66 -5.96
C GLN A 183 -18.17 -0.84 -6.59
N ASP A 184 -18.10 -1.22 -7.87
CA ASP A 184 -16.82 -1.42 -8.58
C ASP A 184 -15.93 -0.17 -8.60
N LEU A 185 -16.55 1.02 -8.63
CA LEU A 185 -15.85 2.31 -8.59
C LEU A 185 -15.39 2.65 -7.16
N GLN A 186 -16.20 2.30 -6.16
CA GLN A 186 -15.80 2.43 -4.76
C GLN A 186 -14.61 1.51 -4.43
N ASP A 187 -14.63 0.27 -4.92
CA ASP A 187 -13.54 -0.68 -4.75
C ASP A 187 -12.27 -0.18 -5.45
N HIS A 188 -12.38 0.44 -6.63
CA HIS A 188 -11.26 1.09 -7.31
C HIS A 188 -10.63 2.21 -6.49
N CYS A 189 -11.44 3.01 -5.81
CA CYS A 189 -10.94 4.07 -4.93
C CYS A 189 -10.14 3.50 -3.76
N LEU A 190 -10.65 2.43 -3.14
CA LEU A 190 -9.93 1.74 -2.06
C LEU A 190 -8.57 1.21 -2.55
N LEU A 191 -8.50 0.70 -3.79
CA LEU A 191 -7.24 0.27 -4.39
C LEU A 191 -6.27 1.42 -4.62
N GLN A 192 -6.73 2.57 -5.10
CA GLN A 192 -5.87 3.74 -5.28
C GLN A 192 -5.34 4.26 -3.94
N LEU A 193 -6.18 4.29 -2.90
CA LEU A 193 -5.73 4.63 -1.54
C LEU A 193 -4.67 3.66 -1.03
N GLU A 194 -4.79 2.37 -1.34
CA GLU A 194 -3.79 1.37 -0.97
C GLU A 194 -2.47 1.59 -1.70
N VAL A 195 -2.52 1.86 -3.00
CA VAL A 195 -1.34 2.22 -3.77
C VAL A 195 -0.65 3.44 -3.14
N VAL A 196 -1.39 4.53 -2.87
CA VAL A 196 -0.85 5.74 -2.20
C VAL A 196 -0.21 5.41 -0.85
N PHE A 197 -0.81 4.52 -0.06
CA PHE A 197 -0.23 4.08 1.21
C PHE A 197 1.13 3.41 1.00
N HIS A 198 1.22 2.45 0.07
CA HIS A 198 2.49 1.79 -0.26
C HIS A 198 3.52 2.78 -0.85
N LEU A 199 3.08 3.79 -1.60
CA LEU A 199 3.96 4.87 -2.10
C LEU A 199 4.59 5.65 -0.94
N ARG A 200 3.76 6.09 0.03
CA ARG A 200 4.24 6.80 1.21
C ARG A 200 5.19 5.95 2.03
N ARG A 201 4.87 4.66 2.21
CA ARG A 201 5.75 3.69 2.88
C ARG A 201 7.09 3.57 2.15
N LEU A 202 7.09 3.41 0.83
CA LEU A 202 8.33 3.36 0.05
C LEU A 202 9.17 4.63 0.22
N SER A 203 8.54 5.81 0.17
CA SER A 203 9.24 7.08 0.37
C SER A 203 9.88 7.18 1.76
N LEU A 204 9.18 6.74 2.81
CA LEU A 204 9.75 6.68 4.16
C LEU A 204 10.92 5.69 4.24
N MET A 205 10.79 4.50 3.64
CA MET A 205 11.86 3.50 3.62
C MET A 205 13.09 4.02 2.87
N LEU A 206 12.88 4.72 1.74
CA LEU A 206 13.96 5.32 0.96
C LEU A 206 14.63 6.46 1.73
N GLN A 207 13.87 7.31 2.41
CA GLN A 207 14.40 8.36 3.27
C GLN A 207 15.26 7.78 4.40
N GLN A 208 14.78 6.72 5.07
CA GLN A 208 15.53 6.04 6.13
C GLN A 208 16.81 5.38 5.60
N TYR A 209 16.74 4.77 4.41
CA TYR A 209 17.89 4.18 3.75
C TYR A 209 18.97 5.24 3.47
N LEU A 210 18.59 6.35 2.85
CA LEU A 210 19.48 7.48 2.56
C LEU A 210 20.08 8.08 3.85
N ALA A 211 19.27 8.28 4.88
CA ALA A 211 19.72 8.80 6.17
C ALA A 211 20.70 7.88 6.91
N ALA A 212 20.65 6.57 6.65
CA ALA A 212 21.55 5.57 7.23
C ALA A 212 22.89 5.44 6.47
N GLY A 213 23.20 6.36 5.56
CA GLY A 213 24.40 6.32 4.72
C GLY A 213 24.17 5.68 3.34
N GLY A 214 22.93 5.29 3.03
CA GLY A 214 22.49 4.84 1.72
C GLY A 214 23.35 3.76 1.08
N SER A 215 23.64 3.92 -0.22
CA SER A 215 24.47 2.99 -1.00
C SER A 215 25.94 3.33 -0.82
N ALA A 216 26.78 2.30 -0.66
CA ALA A 216 28.24 2.45 -0.71
C ALA A 216 28.76 2.89 -2.08
N ASP A 217 27.96 2.70 -3.14
CA ASP A 217 28.23 3.19 -4.49
C ASP A 217 27.68 4.62 -4.65
N GLU A 218 28.58 5.59 -4.83
CA GLU A 218 28.27 7.02 -4.96
C GLU A 218 27.35 7.33 -6.17
N LEU A 219 27.47 6.57 -7.26
CA LEU A 219 26.62 6.75 -8.44
C LEU A 219 25.18 6.33 -8.12
N ILE A 220 25.02 5.18 -7.45
CA ILE A 220 23.70 4.70 -7.00
C ILE A 220 23.11 5.66 -5.97
N GLN A 221 23.92 6.15 -5.04
CA GLN A 221 23.51 7.13 -4.02
C GLN A 221 22.95 8.40 -4.68
N SER A 222 23.70 9.00 -5.60
CA SER A 222 23.27 10.23 -6.30
C SER A 222 21.97 10.02 -7.09
N LYS A 223 21.83 8.87 -7.77
CA LYS A 223 20.58 8.51 -8.47
C LYS A 223 19.40 8.37 -7.51
N LEU A 224 19.60 7.70 -6.37
CA LEU A 224 18.56 7.53 -5.35
C LEU A 224 18.11 8.87 -4.77
N GLU A 225 19.02 9.80 -4.52
CA GLU A 225 18.70 11.14 -4.02
C GLU A 225 17.92 11.97 -5.05
N ALA A 226 18.34 11.96 -6.31
CA ALA A 226 17.64 12.64 -7.39
C ALA A 226 16.21 12.07 -7.57
N CYS A 227 16.10 10.75 -7.55
CA CYS A 227 14.83 10.02 -7.62
C CYS A 227 13.91 10.33 -6.44
N PHE A 228 14.45 10.32 -5.23
CA PHE A 228 13.68 10.66 -4.04
C PHE A 228 13.17 12.10 -4.12
N GLY A 229 13.98 13.05 -4.59
CA GLY A 229 13.55 14.45 -4.78
C GLY A 229 12.37 14.58 -5.75
N GLN A 230 12.42 13.87 -6.89
CA GLN A 230 11.31 13.86 -7.87
C GLN A 230 10.03 13.26 -7.28
N ILE A 231 10.17 12.11 -6.61
CA ILE A 231 9.04 11.36 -6.01
C ILE A 231 8.39 12.13 -4.86
N SER A 232 9.19 12.76 -3.99
CA SER A 232 8.70 13.46 -2.80
C SER A 232 7.85 14.68 -3.16
N GLY A 233 8.16 15.36 -4.25
CA GLY A 233 7.38 16.50 -4.74
C GLY A 233 5.92 16.16 -5.08
N TYR A 234 5.63 14.91 -5.45
CA TYR A 234 4.27 14.44 -5.71
C TYR A 234 3.49 14.08 -4.44
N LEU A 235 4.18 13.77 -3.33
CA LEU A 235 3.57 13.39 -2.06
C LEU A 235 3.19 14.61 -1.21
N GLU A 236 3.98 15.67 -1.22
CA GLU A 236 3.70 16.90 -0.45
C GLU A 236 2.46 17.64 -0.96
N GLN A 237 2.14 17.50 -2.26
CA GLN A 237 0.91 18.03 -2.87
C GLN A 237 -0.36 17.24 -2.51
N SER A 238 -0.24 16.18 -1.70
CA SER A 238 -1.36 15.37 -1.18
C SER A 238 -1.83 15.77 0.22
N VAL A 239 -1.18 16.77 0.83
CA VAL A 239 -1.60 17.36 2.12
C VAL A 239 -2.49 18.56 1.83
N ASP A 240 -3.72 18.30 1.42
CA ASP A 240 -4.83 19.20 1.73
C ASP A 240 -6.18 18.47 1.54
N ARG A 241 -6.83 18.25 2.68
CA ARG A 241 -8.23 17.85 2.95
C ARG A 241 -8.55 16.36 3.00
#